data_AF-A0A814KR82-F1
#
_entry.id   AF-A0A814KR82-F1
#
_cell.length_a   1.000
_cell.length_b   1.000
_cell.length_c   1.000
_cell.angle_alpha   90.00
_cell.angle_beta   90.00
_cell.angle_gamma   90.00
#
_symmetry.space_group_name_H-M   'P 1'
#
loop_
_entity.id
_entity.type
_entity.pdbx_description
1 polymer ?
#
loop_
_entity_poly.entity_id
_entity_poly.type
_entity_poly.pdbx_seq_one_letter_code
_entity_poly.pdbx_strand_id
1 'polypeptide(L)'
;MTNFLRSSVGPTVHPKDRSKYVNDRQQTSHQSRTVLKYSTTTHFEQLSVAHLGRDFELQDQDIVTHFVTGITYGADAFFIFNRNADLSENKEDIDAKVSAAVKKLPSWGIDENVEEQEKDVVNKLQCTFYGDYNLKQNPSTFQDAVKLYQQLPDLLGKVHRFERK
;
A
#
# COMPACT_ATOMS: atom_id res chain seq x y z
N MET A 1 -1.05 25.55 -0.20
CA MET A 1 -1.23 24.25 -0.87
C MET A 1 -0.01 24.03 -1.75
N THR A 2 1.01 23.37 -1.23
CA THR A 2 2.27 23.18 -1.96
C THR A 2 2.35 21.74 -2.41
N ASN A 3 2.23 21.53 -3.73
CA ASN A 3 2.37 20.24 -4.36
C ASN A 3 3.82 19.76 -4.24
N PHE A 4 4.04 18.63 -3.57
CA PHE A 4 5.31 17.91 -3.64
C PHE A 4 5.28 16.95 -4.84
N LEU A 5 5.81 17.39 -5.98
CA LEU A 5 6.31 16.49 -7.02
C LEU A 5 7.81 16.33 -6.79
N ARG A 6 8.23 15.20 -6.18
CA ARG A 6 9.65 14.93 -5.91
C ARG A 6 10.21 13.99 -6.98
N SER A 7 11.07 14.55 -7.84
CA SER A 7 12.02 13.82 -8.66
C SER A 7 12.95 12.99 -7.77
N SER A 8 13.11 11.70 -8.08
CA SER A 8 13.97 10.76 -7.35
C SER A 8 15.26 10.52 -8.13
N VAL A 9 16.27 11.35 -7.91
CA VAL A 9 17.67 10.98 -8.11
C VAL A 9 18.45 11.46 -6.88
N GLY A 10 18.74 10.53 -5.98
CA GLY A 10 19.38 10.75 -4.68
C GLY A 10 19.61 9.40 -3.98
N PRO A 11 20.56 9.31 -3.03
CA PRO A 11 21.40 8.14 -2.74
C PRO A 11 20.57 6.89 -2.45
N THR A 12 21.05 5.74 -2.95
CA THR A 12 20.42 4.42 -2.94
C THR A 12 19.79 4.04 -1.60
N VAL A 13 18.53 4.43 -1.41
CA VAL A 13 17.67 3.91 -0.36
C VAL A 13 17.29 2.51 -0.81
N HIS A 14 17.63 1.49 -0.02
CA HIS A 14 17.13 0.14 -0.27
C HIS A 14 15.61 0.20 -0.08
N PRO A 15 14.80 0.07 -1.15
CA PRO A 15 13.38 0.29 -1.02
C PRO A 15 12.80 -0.80 -0.13
N LYS A 16 12.23 -0.41 1.02
CA LYS A 16 11.26 -1.25 1.74
C LYS A 16 10.16 -1.68 0.75
N ASP A 17 9.53 -2.84 0.96
CA ASP A 17 8.69 -3.49 -0.06
C ASP A 17 7.68 -2.55 -0.75
N ARG A 18 7.01 -1.67 0.00
CA ARG A 18 6.11 -0.64 -0.56
C ARG A 18 6.76 0.23 -1.64
N SER A 19 7.96 0.75 -1.42
CA SER A 19 8.63 1.65 -2.37
C SER A 19 9.00 0.98 -3.69
N LYS A 20 8.97 -0.36 -3.77
CA LYS A 20 9.11 -1.10 -5.03
C LYS A 20 7.92 -0.91 -5.96
N TYR A 21 6.72 -0.60 -5.43
CA TYR A 21 5.53 -0.31 -6.23
C TYR A 21 5.76 0.81 -7.26
N VAL A 22 6.54 1.84 -6.91
CA VAL A 22 6.82 2.99 -7.79
C VAL A 22 7.55 2.57 -9.08
N ASN A 23 8.31 1.49 -9.02
CA ASN A 23 9.05 0.96 -10.16
C ASN A 23 8.28 -0.16 -10.89
N ASP A 24 7.11 -0.59 -10.39
CA ASP A 24 6.32 -1.66 -10.98
C ASP A 24 5.50 -1.14 -12.18
N ARG A 25 5.94 -1.53 -13.38
CA ARG A 25 5.33 -1.12 -14.65
C ARG A 25 4.62 -2.30 -15.31
N GLN A 26 3.55 -1.98 -16.03
CA GLN A 26 2.88 -2.93 -16.90
C GLN A 26 3.88 -3.46 -17.92
N GLN A 27 3.94 -4.79 -18.07
CA GLN A 27 4.99 -5.44 -18.86
C GLN A 27 4.61 -5.52 -20.34
N THR A 28 3.31 -5.64 -20.66
CA THR A 28 2.82 -5.79 -22.04
C THR A 28 1.56 -4.96 -22.29
N SER A 29 1.36 -4.51 -23.53
CA SER A 29 0.14 -3.79 -23.94
C SER A 29 -1.14 -4.63 -23.79
N HIS A 30 -1.02 -5.96 -23.87
CA HIS A 30 -2.11 -6.92 -23.74
C HIS A 30 -2.42 -7.32 -22.30
N GLN A 31 -1.73 -6.75 -21.32
CA GLN A 31 -1.99 -6.99 -19.90
C GLN A 31 -3.07 -6.02 -19.38
N SER A 32 -4.12 -6.55 -18.78
CA SER A 32 -5.03 -5.80 -17.92
C SER A 32 -4.42 -5.66 -16.53
N ARG A 33 -4.43 -4.45 -15.97
CA ARG A 33 -3.83 -4.14 -14.66
C ARG A 33 -4.76 -3.25 -13.85
N THR A 34 -5.13 -3.70 -12.65
CA THR A 34 -5.87 -2.91 -11.66
C THR A 34 -5.15 -2.95 -10.32
N VAL A 35 -5.07 -1.81 -9.64
CA VAL A 35 -4.41 -1.70 -8.32
C VAL A 35 -5.45 -1.39 -7.26
N LEU A 36 -5.48 -2.18 -6.19
CA LEU A 36 -6.22 -1.90 -4.97
C LEU A 36 -5.25 -1.38 -3.91
N LYS A 37 -5.49 -0.17 -3.41
CA LYS A 37 -4.73 0.43 -2.31
C LYS A 37 -5.48 0.25 -1.00
N TYR A 38 -4.79 -0.27 0.00
CA TYR A 38 -5.18 -0.23 1.41
C TYR A 38 -4.28 0.77 2.14
N SER A 39 -4.84 1.57 3.04
CA SER A 39 -4.11 2.57 3.81
C SER A 39 -4.76 2.71 5.18
N THR A 40 -3.94 2.72 6.22
CA THR A 40 -4.41 2.93 7.59
C THR A 40 -3.40 3.71 8.41
N THR A 41 -3.93 4.53 9.32
CA THR A 41 -3.17 5.36 10.24
C THR A 41 -3.47 4.88 11.65
N THR A 42 -2.44 4.59 12.44
CA THR A 42 -2.60 4.02 13.78
C THR A 42 -2.57 5.09 14.87
N HIS A 43 -1.58 5.98 14.86
CA HIS A 43 -1.45 7.04 15.85
C HIS A 43 -0.55 8.19 15.38
N PHE A 44 -0.62 9.30 16.09
CA PHE A 44 0.19 10.48 15.87
C PHE A 44 0.94 10.83 17.15
N GLU A 45 2.26 10.98 17.04
CA GLU A 45 3.11 11.48 18.12
C GLU A 45 3.56 12.89 17.76
N GLN A 46 3.44 13.82 18.71
CA GLN A 46 3.89 15.18 18.54
C GLN A 46 4.85 15.56 19.66
N LEU A 47 5.95 16.20 19.29
CA LEU A 47 6.86 16.81 20.23
C LEU A 47 6.28 18.15 20.70
N SER A 48 6.03 18.26 22.00
CA SER A 48 5.62 19.53 22.60
C SER A 48 6.81 20.48 22.66
N VAL A 49 6.73 21.58 21.92
CA VAL A 49 7.74 22.64 21.87
C VAL A 49 7.84 23.40 23.21
N ALA A 50 6.83 23.29 24.08
CA ALA A 50 6.85 23.91 25.41
C ALA A 50 7.95 23.35 26.33
N HIS A 51 8.46 22.14 26.06
CA HIS A 51 9.57 21.52 26.79
C HIS A 51 10.94 21.76 26.15
N LEU A 52 11.02 22.48 25.02
CA LEU A 52 12.27 22.83 24.34
C LEU A 52 12.90 24.15 24.86
N GLY A 53 12.43 24.66 26.01
CA GLY A 53 12.75 25.99 26.50
C GLY A 53 14.25 26.32 26.50
N ARG A 54 14.60 27.56 26.10
CA ARG A 54 15.92 28.23 26.08
C ARG A 54 17.14 27.50 25.50
N ASP A 55 17.20 26.18 25.47
CA ASP A 55 18.30 25.38 24.92
C ASP A 55 18.29 25.37 23.39
N PHE A 56 17.12 25.53 22.76
CA PHE A 56 17.02 25.75 21.31
C PHE A 56 17.44 27.16 20.87
N GLU A 57 17.42 28.14 21.78
CA GLU A 57 17.84 29.53 21.48
C GLU A 57 19.36 29.71 21.62
N LEU A 58 20.06 28.77 22.26
CA LEU A 58 21.51 28.82 22.53
C LEU A 58 22.36 27.91 21.62
N GLN A 59 21.74 27.08 20.78
CA GLN A 59 22.47 26.34 19.75
C GLN A 59 22.52 27.18 18.49
N ASP A 60 23.75 27.56 18.13
CA ASP A 60 24.16 28.30 16.94
C ASP A 60 23.19 28.11 15.76
N GLN A 61 22.62 29.24 15.30
CA GLN A 61 21.61 29.33 14.24
C GLN A 61 22.03 28.76 12.87
N ASP A 62 23.23 28.18 12.76
CA ASP A 62 23.83 27.65 11.53
C ASP A 62 23.75 26.12 11.37
N ILE A 63 23.26 25.36 12.36
CA ILE A 63 23.44 23.89 12.36
C ILE A 63 22.17 23.07 12.06
N VAL A 64 20.95 23.62 12.19
CA VAL A 64 19.71 22.83 12.00
C VAL A 64 18.70 23.53 11.07
N THR A 65 18.56 23.04 9.84
CA THR A 65 17.64 23.61 8.84
C THR A 65 16.20 23.09 8.94
N HIS A 66 15.97 21.91 9.55
CA HIS A 66 14.65 21.31 9.71
C HIS A 66 14.57 20.46 11.00
N PHE A 67 13.49 20.59 11.76
CA PHE A 67 13.19 19.75 12.92
C PHE A 67 11.81 19.09 12.77
N VAL A 68 11.70 17.83 13.19
CA VAL A 68 10.44 17.07 13.13
C VAL A 68 9.66 17.31 14.42
N THR A 69 8.49 17.95 14.31
CA THR A 69 7.60 18.21 15.44
C THR A 69 6.53 17.15 15.63
N GLY A 70 6.29 16.30 14.64
CA GLY A 70 5.31 15.23 14.74
C GLY A 70 5.51 14.13 13.72
N ILE A 71 5.07 12.93 14.10
CA ILE A 71 5.19 11.70 13.33
C ILE A 71 3.82 11.02 13.32
N THR A 72 3.32 10.75 12.12
CA THR A 72 2.12 9.92 11.93
C THR A 72 2.55 8.51 11.58
N TYR A 73 2.14 7.55 12.39
CA TYR A 73 2.40 6.13 12.17
C TYR A 73 1.20 5.48 11.49
N GLY A 74 1.49 4.56 10.58
CA GLY A 74 0.49 3.87 9.77
C GLY A 74 1.15 2.86 8.84
N ALA A 75 0.34 2.24 7.99
CA ALA A 75 0.81 1.30 6.98
C ALA A 75 -0.05 1.38 5.73
N ASP A 76 0.62 1.29 4.58
CA ASP A 76 -0.05 1.14 3.29
C ASP A 76 0.26 -0.23 2.70
N ALA A 77 -0.69 -0.73 1.91
CA ALA A 77 -0.54 -1.92 1.09
C ALA A 77 -1.15 -1.69 -0.30
N PHE A 78 -0.56 -2.33 -1.30
CA PHE A 78 -0.92 -2.24 -2.70
C PHE A 78 -1.02 -3.67 -3.24
N PHE A 79 -2.22 -4.02 -3.71
CA PHE A 79 -2.50 -5.27 -4.40
C PHE A 79 -2.62 -4.96 -5.88
N ILE A 80 -1.71 -5.53 -6.68
CA ILE A 80 -1.69 -5.35 -8.12
C ILE A 80 -2.27 -6.61 -8.74
N PHE A 81 -3.43 -6.47 -9.37
CA PHE A 81 -4.07 -7.54 -10.10
C PHE A 81 -3.77 -7.41 -11.58
N ASN A 82 -3.12 -8.43 -12.12
CA ASN A 82 -2.74 -8.52 -13.52
C ASN A 82 -3.43 -9.72 -14.17
N ARG A 83 -3.99 -9.52 -15.37
CA ARG A 83 -4.45 -10.61 -16.23
C ARG A 83 -3.93 -10.38 -17.64
N ASN A 84 -3.33 -11.39 -18.23
CA ASN A 84 -2.99 -11.35 -19.65
C ASN A 84 -4.26 -11.62 -20.47
N ALA A 85 -4.56 -10.75 -21.44
CA ALA A 85 -5.61 -11.01 -22.42
C ALA A 85 -5.09 -11.98 -23.46
N ASP A 86 -5.91 -12.97 -23.82
CA ASP A 86 -5.64 -13.78 -25.02
C ASP A 86 -5.86 -12.90 -26.27
N LEU A 87 -5.17 -13.19 -27.38
CA LEU A 87 -5.24 -12.38 -28.61
C LEU A 87 -6.66 -12.23 -29.19
N SER A 88 -7.56 -13.15 -28.85
CA SER A 88 -8.96 -13.17 -29.26
C SER A 88 -9.91 -12.43 -28.32
N GLU A 89 -9.45 -12.00 -27.14
CA GLU A 89 -10.30 -11.33 -26.14
C GLU A 89 -10.21 -9.80 -26.28
N ASN A 90 -11.36 -9.12 -26.11
CA ASN A 90 -11.39 -7.67 -26.06
C ASN A 90 -10.79 -7.17 -24.74
N LYS A 91 -9.73 -6.37 -24.85
CA LYS A 91 -9.03 -5.79 -23.70
C LYS A 91 -9.93 -4.93 -22.83
N GLU A 92 -10.79 -4.10 -23.44
CA GLU A 92 -11.67 -3.19 -22.69
C GLU A 92 -12.67 -3.95 -21.82
N ASP A 93 -13.22 -5.05 -22.36
CA ASP A 93 -14.13 -5.93 -21.63
C ASP A 93 -13.42 -6.64 -20.48
N ILE A 94 -12.15 -7.06 -20.68
CA ILE A 94 -11.34 -7.63 -19.60
C ILE A 94 -11.05 -6.58 -18.53
N ASP A 95 -10.60 -5.39 -18.93
CA ASP A 95 -10.29 -4.29 -18.00
C ASP A 95 -11.51 -3.94 -17.14
N ALA A 96 -12.70 -3.86 -17.75
CA ALA A 96 -13.95 -3.62 -17.05
C ALA A 96 -14.26 -4.74 -16.03
N LYS A 97 -14.13 -6.01 -16.43
CA LYS A 97 -14.39 -7.16 -15.55
C LYS A 97 -13.40 -7.26 -14.40
N VAL A 98 -12.10 -7.05 -14.68
CA VAL A 98 -11.05 -7.05 -13.65
C VAL A 98 -11.28 -5.91 -12.66
N SER A 99 -11.57 -4.70 -13.16
CA SER A 99 -11.88 -3.55 -12.31
C SER A 99 -13.11 -3.79 -11.43
N ALA A 100 -14.17 -4.41 -11.98
CA ALA A 100 -15.37 -4.74 -11.22
C ALA A 100 -15.08 -5.74 -10.09
N ALA A 101 -14.35 -6.82 -10.37
CA ALA A 101 -13.98 -7.82 -9.36
C ALA A 101 -13.12 -7.23 -8.24
N VAL A 102 -12.12 -6.40 -8.58
CA VAL A 102 -11.24 -5.76 -7.59
C VAL A 102 -12.00 -4.75 -6.72
N LYS A 103 -12.98 -4.03 -7.29
CA LYS A 103 -13.83 -3.11 -6.52
C LYS A 103 -14.74 -3.83 -5.53
N LYS A 104 -15.14 -5.07 -5.83
CA LYS A 104 -15.94 -5.91 -4.92
C LYS A 104 -15.12 -6.54 -3.80
N LEU A 105 -13.80 -6.67 -3.97
CA LEU A 105 -12.89 -7.31 -3.01
C LEU A 105 -13.07 -6.83 -1.56
N PRO A 106 -13.16 -5.52 -1.25
CA PRO A 106 -13.34 -5.06 0.13
C PRO A 106 -14.65 -5.50 0.77
N SER A 107 -15.66 -5.80 -0.04
CA SER A 107 -16.99 -6.24 0.41
C SER A 107 -17.09 -7.77 0.53
N TRP A 108 -16.18 -8.53 -0.10
CA TRP A 108 -16.20 -9.98 -0.07
C TRP A 108 -15.77 -10.51 1.30
N GLY A 109 -16.64 -11.32 1.94
CA GLY A 109 -16.34 -12.11 3.13
C GLY A 109 -15.39 -13.29 2.87
N ILE A 110 -14.87 -13.92 3.94
CA ILE A 110 -13.90 -15.03 3.89
C ILE A 110 -14.43 -16.23 3.07
N ASP A 111 -15.76 -16.37 3.03
CA ASP A 111 -16.48 -17.51 2.46
C ASP A 111 -17.42 -17.11 1.31
N GLU A 112 -17.28 -15.89 0.79
CA GLU A 112 -18.09 -15.46 -0.34
C GLU A 112 -17.63 -16.16 -1.62
N ASN A 113 -18.53 -17.01 -2.14
CA ASN A 113 -18.34 -17.64 -3.43
C ASN A 113 -18.36 -16.55 -4.51
N VAL A 114 -17.24 -16.40 -5.22
CA VAL A 114 -17.19 -15.65 -6.48
C VAL A 114 -18.29 -16.19 -7.39
N GLU A 115 -19.15 -15.30 -7.89
CA GLU A 115 -20.23 -15.69 -8.80
C GLU A 115 -19.65 -16.46 -10.00
N GLU A 116 -20.39 -17.44 -10.51
CA GLU A 116 -19.89 -18.32 -11.57
C GLU A 116 -19.46 -17.55 -12.83
N GLN A 117 -20.12 -16.42 -13.11
CA GLN A 117 -19.78 -15.51 -14.21
C GLN A 117 -18.46 -14.74 -14.00
N GLU A 118 -18.03 -14.57 -12.74
CA GLU A 118 -16.81 -13.84 -12.37
C GLU A 118 -15.62 -14.77 -12.12
N LYS A 119 -15.87 -16.07 -11.87
CA LYS A 119 -14.84 -17.10 -11.63
C LYS A 119 -13.81 -17.18 -12.76
N ASP A 120 -14.27 -17.13 -14.01
CA ASP A 120 -13.37 -17.22 -15.17
C ASP A 120 -12.38 -16.06 -15.25
N VAL A 121 -12.79 -14.88 -14.77
CA VAL A 121 -11.92 -13.71 -14.71
C VAL A 121 -10.99 -13.80 -13.51
N VAL A 122 -11.55 -14.12 -12.35
CA VAL A 122 -10.84 -14.16 -11.06
C VAL A 122 -9.75 -15.24 -11.05
N ASN A 123 -10.01 -16.41 -11.63
CA ASN A 123 -9.04 -17.52 -11.69
C ASN A 123 -7.84 -17.21 -12.58
N LYS A 124 -7.98 -16.29 -13.54
CA LYS A 124 -6.90 -15.84 -14.43
C LYS A 124 -6.15 -14.62 -13.90
N LEU A 125 -6.52 -14.08 -12.73
CA LEU A 125 -5.84 -12.95 -12.11
C LEU A 125 -4.62 -13.43 -11.32
N GLN A 126 -3.50 -12.79 -11.60
CA GLN A 126 -2.29 -12.85 -10.77
C GLN A 126 -2.26 -11.64 -9.85
N CYS A 127 -1.92 -11.86 -8.59
CA CYS A 127 -1.74 -10.80 -7.60
C CYS A 127 -0.25 -10.60 -7.30
N THR A 128 0.18 -9.34 -7.28
CA THR A 128 1.47 -8.94 -6.71
C THR A 128 1.21 -7.98 -5.55
N PHE A 129 1.82 -8.26 -4.39
CA PHE A 129 1.66 -7.45 -3.19
C PHE A 129 2.88 -6.61 -2.88
N TYR A 130 2.65 -5.34 -2.55
CA TYR A 130 3.65 -4.45 -1.98
C TYR A 130 3.05 -3.73 -0.78
N GLY A 131 3.69 -3.77 0.38
CA GLY A 131 3.16 -3.08 1.54
C GLY A 131 4.13 -2.98 2.70
N ASP A 132 3.70 -2.25 3.73
CA ASP A 132 4.45 -2.03 4.96
C ASP A 132 4.26 -3.20 5.97
N TYR A 133 3.77 -4.36 5.52
CA TYR A 133 3.43 -5.52 6.33
C TYR A 133 4.48 -6.63 6.21
N ASN A 134 4.82 -7.26 7.34
CA ASN A 134 5.70 -8.42 7.37
C ASN A 134 4.90 -9.72 7.26
N LEU A 135 4.76 -10.24 6.03
CA LEU A 135 3.98 -11.44 5.73
C LEU A 135 4.89 -12.66 5.64
N LYS A 136 4.39 -13.82 6.11
CA LYS A 136 5.11 -15.11 5.91
C LYS A 136 5.11 -15.52 4.43
N GLN A 137 4.03 -15.21 3.71
CA GLN A 137 3.85 -15.52 2.31
C GLN A 137 3.04 -14.39 1.64
N ASN A 138 3.49 -13.96 0.47
CA ASN A 138 2.80 -12.96 -0.33
C ASN A 138 1.65 -13.60 -1.12
N PRO A 139 0.51 -12.91 -1.28
CA PRO A 139 -0.59 -13.40 -2.08
C PRO A 139 -0.19 -13.41 -3.56
N SER A 140 -0.45 -14.53 -4.24
CA SER A 140 -0.24 -14.66 -5.68
C SER A 140 -1.54 -14.83 -6.45
N THR A 141 -2.62 -15.22 -5.76
CA THR A 141 -3.96 -15.39 -6.33
C THR A 141 -4.93 -14.34 -5.82
N PHE A 142 -6.06 -14.22 -6.51
CA PHE A 142 -7.14 -13.36 -6.06
C PHE A 142 -7.70 -13.75 -4.69
N GLN A 143 -7.86 -15.06 -4.43
CA GLN A 143 -8.39 -15.57 -3.15
C GLN A 143 -7.43 -15.31 -1.98
N ASP A 144 -6.12 -15.44 -2.21
CA ASP A 144 -5.12 -15.08 -1.20
C ASP A 144 -5.17 -13.59 -0.89
N ALA A 145 -5.41 -12.75 -1.91
CA ALA A 145 -5.55 -11.32 -1.72
C ALA A 145 -6.78 -10.96 -0.89
N VAL A 146 -7.93 -11.61 -1.09
CA VAL A 146 -9.14 -11.43 -0.25
C VAL A 146 -8.84 -11.76 1.20
N LYS A 147 -8.25 -12.94 1.46
CA LYS A 147 -7.90 -13.39 2.81
C LYS A 147 -6.93 -12.43 3.48
N LEU A 148 -5.88 -12.02 2.77
CA LEU A 148 -4.91 -11.08 3.30
C LEU A 148 -5.57 -9.72 3.60
N TYR A 149 -6.38 -9.20 2.69
CA TYR A 149 -7.05 -7.90 2.85
C TYR A 149 -7.86 -7.84 4.15
N GLN A 150 -8.57 -8.92 4.48
CA GLN A 150 -9.35 -9.02 5.71
C GLN A 150 -8.48 -9.13 6.97
N GLN A 151 -7.28 -9.70 6.85
CA GLN A 151 -6.32 -9.83 7.95
C GLN A 151 -5.47 -8.58 8.17
N LEU A 152 -5.35 -7.69 7.17
CA LEU A 152 -4.53 -6.48 7.26
C LEU A 152 -4.81 -5.62 8.52
N PRO A 153 -6.08 -5.38 8.93
CA PRO A 153 -6.35 -4.61 10.14
C PRO A 153 -5.74 -5.23 11.41
N ASP A 154 -5.73 -6.55 11.52
CA ASP A 154 -5.23 -7.27 12.70
C ASP A 154 -3.71 -7.38 12.71
N LEU A 155 -3.07 -7.35 11.54
CA LEU A 155 -1.62 -7.49 11.39
C LEU A 155 -0.83 -6.28 11.89
N LEU A 156 -1.47 -5.12 12.07
CA LEU A 156 -0.78 -3.90 12.55
C LEU A 156 -0.53 -3.86 14.05
N GLY A 157 -0.95 -4.88 14.79
CA GLY A 157 -0.77 -4.96 16.23
C GLY A 157 -1.58 -3.90 16.98
N LYS A 158 -1.80 -4.13 18.28
CA LYS A 158 -2.41 -3.13 19.16
C LYS A 158 -1.38 -2.05 19.47
N VAL A 159 -1.77 -0.78 19.32
CA VAL A 159 -0.96 0.41 19.65
C VAL A 159 -0.22 0.19 20.97
N HIS A 160 1.08 -0.07 20.91
CA HIS A 160 1.93 -0.04 22.08
C HIS A 160 2.26 1.43 22.32
N ARG A 161 1.51 2.04 23.25
CA ARG A 161 1.89 3.33 23.82
C ARG A 161 3.23 3.10 24.50
N PHE A 162 4.30 3.68 23.97
CA PHE A 162 5.56 3.73 24.69
C PHE A 162 5.33 4.59 25.94
N GLU A 163 4.96 3.96 27.05
CA GLU A 163 5.08 4.57 28.37
C GLU A 163 6.58 4.69 28.65
N ARG A 164 7.14 5.87 28.37
CA ARG A 164 8.49 6.18 28.83
C ARG A 164 8.49 6.15 30.36
N LYS A 165 9.33 5.31 30.95
CA LYS A 165 9.80 5.46 32.33
C LYS A 165 10.65 6.72 32.46
#